data_AF-A0A533RH41-F1
#
_entry.id   AF-A0A533RH41-F1
#
_cell.length_a   1.000
_cell.length_b   1.000
_cell.length_c   1.000
_cell.angle_alpha   90.00
_cell.angle_beta   90.00
_cell.angle_gamma   90.00
#
_symmetry.space_group_name_H-M   'P 1'
#
loop_
_entity.id
_entity.type
_entity.pdbx_description
1 polymer ?
#
loop_
_entity_poly.entity_id
_entity_poly.type
_entity_poly.pdbx_seq_one_letter_code
_entity_poly.pdbx_strand_id
1 'polypeptide(L)'
;MCSCLDNLCEVIVPIDPECRDFIASVRASMTAYFGADARRIAHAEAVAGHARELLAYVEADPVLTLTVAYLHDIGIHEAERRHGSSAGNFQELEGPPVARRLLEALDADADLVVRVERIVGSHHTPGGVDSPEFRILWDADALVNFAEVLAGKPAAEVEAVLQRHMVTEAGYRRARRLYLADAS
;
A
#
# COMPACT_ATOMS: atom_id res chain seq x y z
N MET A 1 -16.22 -17.75 0.20
CA MET A 1 -15.72 -18.21 -1.12
C MET A 1 -14.58 -17.30 -1.58
N CYS A 2 -13.46 -17.30 -0.85
CA CYS A 2 -12.29 -16.46 -1.15
C CYS A 2 -11.04 -17.27 -0.80
N SER A 3 -10.77 -18.33 -1.56
CA SER A 3 -9.55 -19.15 -1.39
C SER A 3 -8.91 -19.54 -2.72
N CYS A 4 -9.57 -19.24 -3.85
CA CYS A 4 -9.05 -19.57 -5.17
C CYS A 4 -8.26 -18.42 -5.82
N LEU A 5 -8.53 -17.16 -5.44
CA LEU A 5 -7.84 -15.99 -6.00
C LEU A 5 -6.49 -15.73 -5.33
N ASP A 6 -6.40 -15.92 -4.01
CA ASP A 6 -5.13 -15.80 -3.27
C ASP A 6 -4.08 -16.77 -3.82
N ASN A 7 -4.51 -17.98 -4.16
CA ASN A 7 -3.65 -19.04 -4.69
C ASN A 7 -3.20 -18.81 -6.15
N LEU A 8 -3.89 -17.96 -6.92
CA LEU A 8 -3.52 -17.64 -8.31
C LEU A 8 -2.43 -16.57 -8.38
N CYS A 9 -2.40 -15.64 -7.43
CA CYS A 9 -1.38 -14.60 -7.38
C CYS A 9 -0.02 -15.16 -6.92
N GLU A 10 -0.02 -16.13 -6.00
CA GLU A 10 1.19 -16.83 -5.53
C GLU A 10 1.93 -17.59 -6.64
N VAL A 11 1.21 -18.00 -7.69
CA VAL A 11 1.81 -18.70 -8.84
C VAL A 11 2.56 -17.75 -9.78
N ILE A 12 2.20 -16.46 -9.80
CA ILE A 12 2.72 -15.48 -10.78
C ILE A 12 3.91 -14.70 -10.21
N VAL A 13 3.92 -14.42 -8.90
CA VAL A 13 5.01 -13.70 -8.23
C VAL A 13 5.63 -14.63 -7.18
N PRO A 14 6.66 -15.41 -7.54
CA PRO A 14 7.29 -16.30 -6.58
C PRO A 14 8.04 -15.48 -5.53
N ILE A 15 7.60 -15.59 -4.28
CA ILE A 15 8.31 -15.08 -3.10
C ILE A 15 8.82 -16.30 -2.36
N ASP A 16 10.09 -16.33 -1.98
CA ASP A 16 10.64 -17.45 -1.21
C ASP A 16 9.95 -17.58 0.16
N PRO A 17 9.94 -18.79 0.77
CA PRO A 17 9.23 -19.01 2.04
C PRO A 17 9.68 -18.10 3.19
N GLU A 18 10.99 -17.84 3.31
CA GLU A 18 11.55 -17.01 4.38
C GLU A 18 11.06 -15.56 4.25
N CYS A 19 11.07 -15.02 3.04
CA CYS A 19 10.51 -13.70 2.75
C CYS A 19 8.99 -13.64 3.00
N ARG A 20 8.23 -14.71 2.74
CA ARG A 20 6.80 -14.75 3.09
C ARG A 20 6.58 -14.70 4.61
N ASP A 21 7.37 -15.44 5.38
CA ASP A 21 7.30 -15.43 6.84
C ASP A 21 7.69 -14.05 7.41
N PHE A 22 8.68 -13.40 6.81
CA PHE A 22 9.04 -12.02 7.12
C PHE A 22 7.88 -11.05 6.84
N ILE A 23 7.27 -11.10 5.65
CA ILE A 23 6.12 -10.24 5.29
C ILE A 23 4.93 -10.49 6.25
N ALA A 24 4.69 -11.74 6.65
CA ALA A 24 3.66 -12.07 7.64
C ALA A 24 3.98 -11.44 9.01
N SER A 25 5.26 -11.39 9.40
CA SER A 25 5.72 -10.74 10.63
C SER A 25 5.59 -9.22 10.57
N VAL A 26 5.83 -8.60 9.40
CA VAL A 26 5.56 -7.18 9.15
C VAL A 26 4.07 -6.88 9.32
N ARG A 27 3.18 -7.67 8.70
CA ARG A 27 1.73 -7.53 8.87
C ARG A 27 1.33 -7.62 10.34
N ALA A 28 1.83 -8.63 11.06
CA ALA A 28 1.53 -8.80 12.48
C ALA A 28 2.00 -7.60 13.32
N SER A 29 3.17 -7.03 13.00
CA SER A 29 3.71 -5.85 13.66
C SER A 29 2.88 -4.59 13.39
N MET A 30 2.42 -4.40 12.15
CA MET A 30 1.46 -3.35 11.79
C MET A 30 0.15 -3.48 12.58
N THR A 31 -0.42 -4.69 12.63
CA THR A 31 -1.66 -4.96 13.38
C THR A 31 -1.47 -4.67 14.87
N ALA A 32 -0.36 -5.10 15.45
CA ALA A 32 -0.03 -4.83 16.84
C ALA A 32 0.15 -3.34 17.13
N TYR A 33 0.78 -2.60 16.21
CA TYR A 33 0.97 -1.15 16.34
C TYR A 33 -0.36 -0.38 16.29
N PHE A 34 -1.22 -0.66 15.30
CA PHE A 34 -2.52 0.00 15.22
C PHE A 34 -3.50 -0.45 16.32
N GLY A 35 -3.29 -1.62 16.91
CA GLY A 35 -4.04 -2.09 18.08
C GLY A 35 -5.54 -2.17 17.81
N ALA A 36 -6.33 -1.32 18.47
CA ALA A 36 -7.78 -1.30 18.34
C ALA A 36 -8.29 -0.53 17.10
N ASP A 37 -7.41 0.12 16.33
CA ASP A 37 -7.77 0.86 15.12
C ASP A 37 -8.02 -0.09 13.93
N ALA A 38 -9.14 -0.81 14.01
CA ALA A 38 -9.55 -1.78 13.00
C ALA A 38 -9.71 -1.17 11.61
N ARG A 39 -10.00 0.14 11.52
CA ARG A 39 -10.14 0.84 10.23
C ARG A 39 -8.79 0.94 9.53
N ARG A 40 -7.73 1.36 10.25
CA ARG A 40 -6.38 1.46 9.67
C ARG A 40 -5.79 0.11 9.34
N ILE A 41 -6.05 -0.90 10.16
CA ILE A 41 -5.65 -2.28 9.87
C ILE A 41 -6.32 -2.76 8.58
N ALA A 42 -7.64 -2.62 8.46
CA ALA A 42 -8.37 -3.03 7.27
C ALA A 42 -7.92 -2.27 6.00
N HIS A 43 -7.63 -0.98 6.12
CA HIS A 43 -7.07 -0.18 5.03
C HIS A 43 -5.73 -0.74 4.55
N ALA A 44 -4.76 -0.89 5.45
CA ALA A 44 -3.43 -1.42 5.11
C ALA A 44 -3.50 -2.85 4.53
N GLU A 45 -4.39 -3.70 5.02
CA GLU A 45 -4.61 -5.04 4.46
C GLU A 45 -5.17 -5.00 3.03
N ALA A 46 -6.14 -4.11 2.76
CA ALA A 46 -6.70 -3.93 1.43
C ALA A 46 -5.65 -3.38 0.44
N VAL A 47 -4.85 -2.40 0.87
CA VAL A 47 -3.73 -1.85 0.08
C VAL A 47 -2.72 -2.95 -0.24
N ALA A 48 -2.30 -3.75 0.74
CA ALA A 48 -1.39 -4.87 0.51
C ALA A 48 -1.98 -5.94 -0.42
N GLY A 49 -3.29 -6.18 -0.38
CA GLY A 49 -4.00 -7.05 -1.33
C GLY A 49 -3.88 -6.53 -2.77
N HIS A 50 -4.15 -5.25 -3.00
CA HIS A 50 -3.99 -4.64 -4.32
C HIS A 50 -2.54 -4.60 -4.78
N ALA A 51 -1.60 -4.26 -3.90
CA ALA A 51 -0.17 -4.26 -4.21
C ALA A 51 0.32 -5.65 -4.64
N ARG A 52 -0.15 -6.71 -3.96
CA ARG A 52 0.14 -8.11 -4.34
C ARG A 52 -0.33 -8.43 -5.75
N GLU A 53 -1.56 -8.02 -6.11
CA GLU A 53 -2.09 -8.26 -7.45
C GLU A 53 -1.38 -7.44 -8.53
N LEU A 54 -0.88 -6.24 -8.21
CA LEU A 54 -0.12 -5.41 -9.15
C LEU A 54 1.29 -5.94 -9.42
N LEU A 55 1.93 -6.63 -8.45
CA LEU A 55 3.22 -7.29 -8.64
C LEU A 55 3.21 -8.33 -9.77
N ALA A 56 2.05 -8.89 -10.13
CA ALA A 56 1.91 -9.79 -11.27
C ALA A 56 2.13 -9.11 -12.63
N TYR A 57 2.12 -7.77 -12.68
CA TYR A 57 2.17 -6.97 -13.91
C TYR A 57 3.24 -5.88 -13.89
N VAL A 58 3.85 -5.61 -12.74
CA VAL A 58 4.89 -4.60 -12.55
C VAL A 58 6.09 -5.27 -11.90
N GLU A 59 7.22 -5.27 -12.62
CA GLU A 59 8.48 -5.79 -12.10
C GLU A 59 8.98 -4.88 -10.96
N ALA A 60 8.97 -5.41 -9.75
CA ALA A 60 9.37 -4.73 -8.53
C ALA A 60 9.81 -5.74 -7.47
N ASP A 61 10.50 -5.27 -6.44
CA ASP A 61 10.83 -6.10 -5.27
C ASP A 61 9.56 -6.41 -4.47
N PRO A 62 9.12 -7.69 -4.39
CA PRO A 62 7.87 -8.03 -3.71
C PRO A 62 7.95 -7.86 -2.20
N VAL A 63 9.13 -8.03 -1.59
CA VAL A 63 9.32 -7.89 -0.14
C VAL A 63 9.22 -6.42 0.24
N LEU A 64 9.94 -5.55 -0.47
CA LEU A 64 9.82 -4.11 -0.23
C LEU A 64 8.40 -3.63 -0.50
N THR A 65 7.80 -4.02 -1.63
CA THR A 65 6.45 -3.58 -2.04
C THR A 65 5.40 -3.91 -0.99
N LEU A 66 5.37 -5.16 -0.51
CA LEU A 66 4.38 -5.58 0.48
C LEU A 66 4.69 -4.99 1.87
N THR A 67 5.96 -4.80 2.21
CA THR A 67 6.36 -4.13 3.45
C THR A 67 5.85 -2.68 3.48
N VAL A 68 6.08 -1.90 2.42
CA VAL A 68 5.61 -0.51 2.36
C VAL A 68 4.07 -0.44 2.28
N ALA A 69 3.41 -1.40 1.62
CA ALA A 69 1.95 -1.46 1.59
C ALA A 69 1.35 -1.63 3.00
N TYR A 70 1.94 -2.49 3.84
CA TYR A 70 1.52 -2.62 5.22
C TYR A 70 1.86 -1.39 6.09
N LEU A 71 3.00 -0.73 5.85
CA LEU A 71 3.53 0.29 6.75
C LEU A 71 3.31 1.74 6.31
N HIS A 72 2.75 2.03 5.13
CA HIS A 72 2.64 3.40 4.61
C HIS A 72 1.96 4.36 5.60
N ASP A 73 0.85 3.93 6.18
CA ASP A 73 -0.01 4.72 7.08
C ASP A 73 0.46 4.70 8.56
N ILE A 74 1.61 4.08 8.87
CA ILE A 74 2.02 3.85 10.27
C ILE A 74 2.32 5.15 11.04
N GLY A 75 2.53 6.26 10.34
CA GLY A 75 2.77 7.57 10.92
C GLY A 75 1.54 8.24 11.54
N ILE A 76 0.32 7.70 11.35
CA ILE A 76 -0.94 8.40 11.70
C ILE A 76 -1.10 8.69 13.19
N HIS A 77 -0.91 7.69 14.06
CA HIS A 77 -1.08 7.89 15.51
C HIS A 77 -0.06 8.88 16.07
N GLU A 78 1.12 8.87 15.48
CA GLU A 78 2.26 9.71 15.82
C GLU A 78 2.01 11.16 15.35
N ALA A 79 1.46 11.33 14.15
CA ALA A 79 1.02 12.59 13.58
C ALA A 79 -0.11 13.23 14.41
N GLU A 80 -1.14 12.45 14.74
CA GLU A 80 -2.27 12.90 15.57
C GLU A 80 -1.81 13.32 16.96
N ARG A 81 -0.93 12.54 17.60
CA ARG A 81 -0.45 12.86 18.96
C ARG A 81 0.44 14.11 18.99
N ARG A 82 1.33 14.27 18.01
CA ARG A 82 2.35 15.34 18.02
C ARG A 82 1.84 16.65 17.41
N HIS A 83 1.00 16.56 16.38
CA HIS A 83 0.57 17.71 15.58
C HIS A 83 -0.94 17.96 15.66
N GLY A 84 -1.71 17.10 16.33
CA GLY A 84 -3.16 17.21 16.41
C GLY A 84 -3.86 16.99 15.06
N SER A 85 -3.18 16.36 14.10
CA SER A 85 -3.63 16.20 12.72
C SER A 85 -3.07 14.93 12.10
N SER A 86 -3.88 14.24 11.29
CA SER A 86 -3.46 13.13 10.45
C SER A 86 -3.14 13.57 9.01
N ALA A 87 -2.80 14.83 8.77
CA ALA A 87 -2.48 15.31 7.42
C ALA A 87 -1.24 14.60 6.85
N GLY A 88 -1.22 14.38 5.53
CA GLY A 88 -0.19 13.57 4.87
C GLY A 88 1.24 14.00 5.16
N ASN A 89 1.51 15.31 5.18
CA ASN A 89 2.84 15.85 5.52
C ASN A 89 3.32 15.49 6.93
N PHE A 90 2.40 15.33 7.90
CA PHE A 90 2.77 14.88 9.25
C PHE A 90 2.93 13.36 9.31
N GLN A 91 2.13 12.61 8.55
CA GLN A 91 2.34 11.16 8.45
C GLN A 91 3.67 10.82 7.79
N GLU A 92 4.05 11.53 6.73
CA GLU A 92 5.33 11.39 6.05
C GLU A 92 6.51 11.78 6.96
N LEU A 93 6.32 12.74 7.87
CA LEU A 93 7.34 13.11 8.85
C LEU A 93 7.49 12.04 9.95
N GLU A 94 6.40 11.51 10.46
CA GLU A 94 6.40 10.65 11.64
C GLU A 94 6.40 9.14 11.33
N GLY A 95 6.05 8.76 10.11
CA GLY A 95 6.01 7.37 9.64
C GLY A 95 7.38 6.69 9.56
N PRO A 96 8.41 7.31 8.95
CA PRO A 96 9.76 6.72 8.84
C PRO A 96 10.35 6.23 10.17
N PRO A 97 10.40 7.03 11.26
CA PRO A 97 10.99 6.55 12.52
C PRO A 97 10.18 5.41 13.15
N VAL A 98 8.86 5.35 12.94
CA VAL A 98 8.02 4.24 13.40
C VAL A 98 8.29 2.98 12.57
N ALA A 99 8.32 3.11 11.25
CA ALA A 99 8.62 2.00 10.33
C ALA A 99 10.00 1.38 10.64
N ARG A 100 11.03 2.21 10.85
CA ARG A 100 12.37 1.76 11.27
C ARG A 100 12.29 0.91 12.54
N ARG A 101 11.67 1.42 13.60
CA ARG A 101 11.58 0.71 14.88
C ARG A 101 10.90 -0.64 14.75
N LEU A 102 9.83 -0.73 13.96
CA LEU A 102 9.11 -1.99 13.75
C LEU A 102 9.97 -3.00 12.98
N LEU A 103 10.69 -2.55 11.94
CA LEU A 103 11.52 -3.41 11.12
C LEU A 103 12.81 -3.86 11.82
N GLU A 104 13.46 -2.98 12.58
CA GLU A 104 14.62 -3.33 13.41
C GLU A 104 14.26 -4.37 14.48
N ALA A 105 13.05 -4.31 15.05
CA ALA A 105 12.57 -5.32 15.99
C ALA A 105 12.29 -6.70 15.34
N LEU A 106 12.24 -6.75 14.02
CA LEU A 106 12.13 -7.97 13.21
C LEU A 106 13.48 -8.40 12.60
N ASP A 107 14.59 -7.79 13.04
CA ASP A 107 15.94 -8.03 12.49
C ASP A 107 16.03 -7.83 10.96
N ALA A 108 15.24 -6.88 10.42
CA ALA A 108 15.23 -6.58 8.99
C ALA A 108 16.58 -6.03 8.50
N ASP A 109 16.93 -6.34 7.25
CA ASP A 109 18.13 -5.80 6.61
C ASP A 109 18.12 -4.26 6.56
N ALA A 110 19.27 -3.65 6.84
CA ALA A 110 19.38 -2.19 6.93
C ALA A 110 19.06 -1.47 5.60
N ASP A 111 19.36 -2.07 4.44
CA ASP A 111 18.99 -1.50 3.14
C ASP A 111 17.48 -1.49 2.95
N LEU A 112 16.80 -2.58 3.34
CA LEU A 112 15.34 -2.65 3.31
C LEU A 112 14.73 -1.56 4.20
N VAL A 113 15.23 -1.39 5.43
CA VAL A 113 14.76 -0.35 6.35
C VAL A 113 14.86 1.04 5.71
N VAL A 114 16.03 1.39 5.15
CA VAL A 114 16.25 2.70 4.51
C VAL A 114 15.32 2.91 3.31
N ARG A 115 15.11 1.88 2.49
CA ARG A 115 14.19 1.94 1.33
C ARG A 115 12.73 2.12 1.78
N VAL A 116 12.31 1.42 2.83
CA VAL A 116 10.97 1.56 3.42
C VAL A 116 10.78 2.96 3.97
N GLU A 117 11.72 3.48 4.76
CA GLU A 117 11.65 4.83 5.33
C GLU A 117 11.48 5.90 4.24
N ARG A 118 12.22 5.77 3.13
CA ARG A 118 12.11 6.71 2.02
C ARG A 118 10.73 6.70 1.36
N ILE A 119 10.16 5.51 1.15
CA ILE A 119 8.83 5.36 0.54
C ILE A 119 7.73 5.81 1.49
N VAL A 120 7.74 5.35 2.74
CA VAL A 120 6.79 5.76 3.79
C VAL A 120 6.87 7.26 4.03
N GLY A 121 8.07 7.85 4.01
CA GLY A 121 8.27 9.29 4.18
C GLY A 121 7.85 10.15 2.99
N SER A 122 7.31 9.56 1.93
CA SER A 122 6.94 10.28 0.71
C SER A 122 5.60 9.82 0.12
N HIS A 123 4.84 8.96 0.80
CA HIS A 123 3.69 8.27 0.21
C HIS A 123 2.47 9.17 -0.08
N HIS A 124 2.39 10.37 0.51
CA HIS A 124 1.39 11.41 0.16
C HIS A 124 1.91 12.42 -0.87
N THR A 125 3.19 12.32 -1.25
CA THR A 125 3.84 13.21 -2.19
C THR A 125 3.83 12.61 -3.60
N PRO A 126 3.10 13.19 -4.57
CA PRO A 126 3.08 12.67 -5.94
C PRO A 126 4.49 12.59 -6.53
N GLY A 127 4.90 11.39 -6.95
CA GLY A 127 6.25 11.15 -7.47
C GLY A 127 7.38 11.33 -6.45
N GLY A 128 7.08 11.20 -5.15
CA GLY A 128 8.06 11.39 -4.07
C GLY A 128 9.26 10.45 -4.12
N VAL A 129 9.08 9.23 -4.67
CA VAL A 129 10.16 8.29 -4.93
C VAL A 129 10.04 7.71 -6.33
N ASP A 130 11.09 7.86 -7.14
CA ASP A 130 11.18 7.22 -8.46
C ASP A 130 11.56 5.73 -8.31
N SER A 131 10.54 4.89 -8.10
CA SER A 131 10.70 3.43 -7.99
C SER A 131 9.42 2.70 -8.43
N PRO A 132 9.51 1.44 -8.91
CA PRO A 132 8.32 0.65 -9.19
C PRO A 132 7.51 0.34 -7.91
N GLU A 133 8.15 0.11 -6.76
CA GLU A 133 7.48 -0.18 -5.49
C GLU A 133 6.62 1.02 -5.03
N PHE A 134 7.14 2.25 -5.15
CA PHE A 134 6.37 3.46 -4.85
C PHE A 134 5.16 3.61 -5.77
N ARG A 135 5.32 3.35 -7.08
CA ARG A 135 4.20 3.43 -8.04
C ARG A 135 3.14 2.37 -7.76
N ILE A 136 3.54 1.17 -7.37
CA ILE A 136 2.60 0.12 -6.94
C ILE A 136 1.86 0.55 -5.67
N LEU A 137 2.58 1.07 -4.66
CA LEU A 137 1.97 1.57 -3.42
C LEU A 137 0.95 2.68 -3.71
N TRP A 138 1.34 3.67 -4.51
CA TRP A 138 0.50 4.80 -4.91
C TRP A 138 -0.80 4.33 -5.56
N ASP A 139 -0.70 3.43 -6.55
CA ASP A 139 -1.86 2.87 -7.22
C ASP A 139 -2.71 2.00 -6.28
N ALA A 140 -2.09 1.19 -5.42
CA ALA A 140 -2.79 0.32 -4.50
C ALA A 140 -3.58 1.09 -3.43
N ASP A 141 -3.01 2.15 -2.88
CA ASP A 141 -3.69 3.04 -1.92
C ASP A 141 -4.85 3.79 -2.58
N ALA A 142 -4.62 4.33 -3.79
CA ALA A 142 -5.66 4.98 -4.58
C ALA A 142 -6.87 4.08 -4.83
N LEU A 143 -6.62 2.80 -5.17
CA LEU A 143 -7.68 1.82 -5.38
C LEU A 143 -8.55 1.68 -4.13
N VAL A 144 -7.98 1.52 -2.93
CA VAL A 144 -8.80 1.43 -1.71
C VAL A 144 -9.61 2.71 -1.48
N ASN A 145 -8.98 3.87 -1.63
CA ASN A 145 -9.61 5.18 -1.40
C ASN A 145 -10.71 5.51 -2.42
N PHE A 146 -10.59 5.05 -3.66
CA PHE A 146 -11.57 5.30 -4.71
C PHE A 146 -12.93 4.67 -4.47
N ALA A 147 -13.02 3.59 -3.68
CA ALA A 147 -14.31 2.98 -3.35
C ALA A 147 -15.26 3.99 -2.67
N GLU A 148 -14.73 4.89 -1.85
CA GLU A 148 -15.50 5.96 -1.22
C GLU A 148 -15.59 7.20 -2.14
N VAL A 149 -14.46 7.64 -2.70
CA VAL A 149 -14.38 8.90 -3.46
C VAL A 149 -15.20 8.87 -4.76
N LEU A 150 -15.29 7.72 -5.41
CA LEU A 150 -15.95 7.56 -6.72
C LEU A 150 -17.40 7.12 -6.63
N ALA A 151 -17.90 6.80 -5.43
CA ALA A 151 -19.25 6.32 -5.21
C ALA A 151 -20.30 7.31 -5.77
N GLY A 152 -21.16 6.83 -6.68
CA GLY A 152 -22.25 7.62 -7.27
C GLY A 152 -21.83 8.65 -8.32
N LYS A 153 -20.54 8.74 -8.70
CA LYS A 153 -20.08 9.63 -9.76
C LYS A 153 -20.40 9.08 -11.16
N PRO A 154 -20.66 9.94 -12.16
CA PRO A 154 -20.85 9.50 -13.55
C PRO A 154 -19.59 8.83 -14.11
N ALA A 155 -19.77 7.84 -14.99
CA ALA A 155 -18.66 7.09 -15.60
C ALA A 155 -17.58 7.98 -16.24
N ALA A 156 -17.97 9.07 -16.90
CA ALA A 156 -17.01 10.00 -17.50
C ALA A 156 -16.14 10.72 -16.45
N GLU A 157 -16.71 11.06 -15.29
CA GLU A 157 -15.97 11.68 -14.19
C GLU A 157 -15.04 10.67 -13.52
N VAL A 158 -15.53 9.44 -13.29
CA VAL A 158 -14.73 8.32 -12.77
C VAL A 158 -13.53 8.08 -13.69
N GLU A 159 -13.72 7.88 -14.99
CA GLU A 159 -12.65 7.68 -15.97
C GLU A 159 -11.64 8.83 -15.95
N ALA A 160 -12.10 10.09 -15.89
CA ALA A 160 -11.21 11.25 -15.82
C ALA A 160 -10.38 11.31 -14.53
N VAL A 161 -10.89 10.81 -13.40
CA VAL A 161 -10.09 10.68 -12.16
C VAL A 161 -9.05 9.58 -12.31
N LEU A 162 -9.45 8.41 -12.80
CA LEU A 162 -8.54 7.27 -12.98
C LEU A 162 -7.36 7.62 -13.89
N GLN A 163 -7.62 8.28 -15.03
CA GLN A 163 -6.58 8.72 -15.97
C GLN A 163 -5.59 9.73 -15.38
N ARG A 164 -6.04 10.56 -14.44
CA ARG A 164 -5.19 11.58 -13.81
C ARG A 164 -4.36 11.03 -12.65
N HIS A 165 -4.87 10.04 -11.93
CA HIS A 165 -4.29 9.58 -10.67
C HIS A 165 -3.42 8.34 -10.80
N MET A 166 -3.84 7.36 -11.62
CA MET A 166 -3.14 6.09 -11.72
C MET A 166 -1.82 6.26 -12.46
N VAL A 167 -0.72 5.74 -11.91
CA VAL A 167 0.64 5.96 -12.40
C VAL A 167 1.24 4.73 -13.07
N THR A 168 0.59 3.57 -12.97
CA THR A 168 0.92 2.37 -13.75
C THR A 168 -0.22 1.95 -14.67
N GLU A 169 0.12 1.35 -15.81
CA GLU A 169 -0.87 0.77 -16.73
C GLU A 169 -1.67 -0.36 -16.04
N ALA A 170 -1.01 -1.16 -15.20
CA ALA A 170 -1.65 -2.24 -14.44
C ALA A 170 -2.67 -1.69 -13.44
N GLY A 171 -2.30 -0.66 -12.68
CA GLY A 171 -3.16 0.06 -11.75
C GLY A 171 -4.36 0.68 -12.47
N TYR A 172 -4.13 1.42 -13.56
CA TYR A 172 -5.20 2.01 -14.35
C TYR A 172 -6.19 0.97 -14.87
N ARG A 173 -5.73 -0.12 -15.51
CA ARG A 173 -6.61 -1.20 -15.98
C ARG A 173 -7.40 -1.84 -14.84
N ARG A 174 -6.77 -2.02 -13.68
CA ARG A 174 -7.43 -2.57 -12.49
C ARG A 174 -8.52 -1.61 -11.98
N ALA A 175 -8.20 -0.32 -11.85
CA ALA A 175 -9.15 0.68 -11.40
C ALA A 175 -10.37 0.76 -12.32
N ARG A 176 -10.17 0.71 -13.64
CA ARG A 176 -11.28 0.67 -14.60
C ARG A 176 -12.18 -0.55 -14.39
N ARG A 177 -11.59 -1.74 -14.16
CA ARG A 177 -12.38 -2.95 -13.87
C ARG A 177 -13.19 -2.85 -12.57
N LEU A 178 -12.67 -2.14 -11.56
CA LEU A 178 -13.34 -2.01 -10.26
C LEU A 178 -14.42 -0.92 -10.26
N TYR A 179 -14.21 0.20 -10.96
CA TYR A 179 -15.06 1.40 -10.83
C TYR A 179 -15.83 1.80 -12.09
N LEU A 180 -15.54 1.20 -13.24
CA LEU A 180 -16.22 1.50 -14.52
C LEU A 180 -16.85 0.27 -15.19
N ALA A 181 -16.69 -0.92 -14.59
CA ALA A 181 -17.32 -2.10 -15.13
C ALA A 181 -18.83 -2.08 -14.84
N ASP A 182 -19.60 -1.61 -15.82
CA ASP A 182 -20.85 -2.24 -16.30
C ASP A 182 -21.28 -1.66 -17.66
N ALA A 183 -20.99 -2.42 -18.73
CA ALA A 183 -21.80 -2.60 -19.94
C ALA A 183 -21.09 -3.64 -20.85
N SER A 184 -21.25 -4.92 -20.53
CA SER A 184 -21.15 -6.00 -21.51
C SER A 184 -22.36 -6.91 -21.32
#